data_AF-A0A498LXA5-F1
#
_entry.id   AF-A0A498LXA5-F1
#
_cell.length_a   1.000
_cell.length_b   1.000
_cell.length_c   1.000
_cell.angle_alpha   90.00
_cell.angle_beta   90.00
_cell.angle_gamma   90.00
#
_symmetry.space_group_name_H-M   'P 1'
#
loop_
_entity.id
_entity.type
_entity.pdbx_description
1 polymer ?
#
loop_
_entity_poly.entity_id
_entity_poly.type
_entity_poly.pdbx_seq_one_letter_code
_entity_poly.pdbx_strand_id
1 'polypeptide(L)'
;MSCLESLDVAAISSEFLKVTDHFCKFVFRDNSVKRLKDGYTVTGRVLGHLAKTYVDTISSGSVPCLENAVIAMAMIENEAAVKVGLQVYQSGMEKLKDSFPLELKDVSSEHQHLSSTATQAFMKRSFRDTDGKHLKSLEAKEVLEEFLKQKSVDSKAILQVDKKLTVKEKKIREQKEKVSLLKQEIEANKEKQRQLEEKMEAERQSNEERMRQMKEKMDEEMRLQREEAERAMDRKLREQTDLMQKGFKEKADRMRQEMREFRRRSIEAENNRAKEFALILENTNRRHEEEIALMMQNHREQMMAMRSTVIRFTLLGCCLELYVELLVQCVTENPMARIMQHHKELMMAIFTPRVHSPEECCIS
;
A
#
# COMPACT_ATOMS: atom_id res chain seq x y z
N MET A 1 45.65 -54.26 8.10
CA MET A 1 45.06 -53.65 6.89
C MET A 1 45.75 -52.33 6.67
N SER A 2 46.38 -52.12 5.52
CA SER A 2 47.05 -50.86 5.17
C SER A 2 46.00 -49.84 4.71
N CYS A 3 45.75 -48.81 5.51
CA CYS A 3 44.90 -47.69 5.11
C CYS A 3 45.66 -46.78 4.16
N LEU A 4 45.09 -46.53 2.97
CA LEU A 4 45.60 -45.58 1.98
C LEU A 4 45.87 -44.19 2.60
N GLU A 5 45.04 -43.80 3.57
CA GLU A 5 45.14 -42.53 4.32
C GLU A 5 46.41 -42.38 5.17
N SER A 6 47.06 -43.50 5.50
CA SER A 6 48.26 -43.54 6.36
C SER A 6 49.57 -43.67 5.57
N LEU A 7 49.48 -43.78 4.25
CA LEU A 7 50.64 -43.87 3.38
C LEU A 7 51.27 -42.49 3.18
N ASP A 8 52.60 -42.46 3.16
CA ASP A 8 53.35 -41.28 2.74
C ASP A 8 53.05 -40.96 1.26
N VAL A 9 52.97 -39.68 0.93
CA VAL A 9 52.66 -39.22 -0.43
C VAL A 9 53.69 -39.73 -1.45
N ALA A 10 54.95 -39.92 -1.05
CA ALA A 10 56.00 -40.49 -1.91
C ALA A 10 55.79 -41.99 -2.20
N ALA A 11 54.99 -42.68 -1.39
CA ALA A 11 54.60 -44.07 -1.63
C ALA A 11 53.38 -44.19 -2.56
N ILE A 12 52.73 -43.07 -2.89
CA ILE A 12 51.59 -43.02 -3.81
C ILE A 12 52.09 -42.81 -5.25
N SER A 13 51.47 -43.50 -6.20
CA SER A 13 51.81 -43.36 -7.63
C SER A 13 51.76 -41.90 -8.08
N SER A 14 52.86 -41.43 -8.68
CA SER A 14 52.97 -40.06 -9.21
C SER A 14 51.92 -39.74 -10.28
N GLU A 15 51.47 -40.75 -11.03
CA GLU A 15 50.42 -40.58 -12.04
C GLU A 15 49.05 -40.35 -11.37
N PHE A 16 48.75 -41.08 -10.30
CA PHE A 16 47.54 -40.88 -9.51
C PHE A 16 47.52 -39.50 -8.84
N LEU A 17 48.66 -39.04 -8.33
CA LEU A 17 48.80 -37.70 -7.75
C LEU A 17 48.52 -36.61 -8.79
N LYS A 18 49.02 -36.75 -10.03
CA LYS A 18 48.74 -35.82 -11.12
C LYS A 18 47.25 -35.77 -11.49
N VAL A 19 46.60 -36.93 -11.59
CA VAL A 19 45.16 -37.00 -11.89
C VAL A 19 44.33 -36.38 -10.76
N THR A 20 44.69 -36.65 -9.51
CA THR A 20 44.00 -36.10 -8.33
C THR A 20 44.16 -34.59 -8.25
N ASP A 21 45.36 -34.07 -8.47
CA ASP A 21 45.63 -32.62 -8.52
C ASP A 21 44.80 -31.95 -9.65
N HIS A 22 44.76 -32.57 -10.83
CA HIS A 22 43.95 -32.04 -11.92
C HIS A 22 42.46 -32.06 -11.57
N PHE A 23 41.96 -33.14 -10.98
CA PHE A 23 40.57 -33.25 -10.53
C PHE A 23 40.23 -32.18 -9.49
N CYS A 24 41.08 -31.98 -8.48
CA CYS A 24 40.89 -30.94 -7.48
C CYS A 24 40.82 -29.55 -8.12
N LYS A 25 41.76 -29.23 -9.01
CA LYS A 25 41.76 -27.95 -9.75
C LYS A 25 40.48 -27.75 -10.56
N PHE A 26 40.00 -28.81 -11.22
CA PHE A 26 38.75 -28.77 -11.96
C PHE A 26 37.56 -28.51 -11.03
N VAL A 27 37.46 -29.23 -9.91
CA VAL A 27 36.40 -29.05 -8.89
C VAL A 27 36.41 -27.63 -8.32
N PHE A 28 37.57 -27.05 -8.01
CA PHE A 28 37.65 -25.70 -7.46
C PHE A 28 37.36 -24.60 -8.50
N ARG A 29 37.70 -24.83 -9.77
CA ARG A 29 37.53 -23.82 -10.83
C ARG A 29 36.15 -23.82 -11.45
N ASP A 30 35.62 -25.01 -11.75
CA ASP A 30 34.46 -25.15 -12.64
C ASP A 30 33.16 -25.48 -11.90
N ASN A 31 33.19 -25.69 -10.58
CA ASN A 31 31.95 -25.86 -9.82
C ASN A 31 31.19 -24.54 -9.65
N SER A 32 29.96 -24.56 -10.16
CA SER A 32 29.01 -23.49 -9.92
C SER A 32 28.47 -23.53 -8.49
N VAL A 33 28.20 -22.35 -7.94
CA VAL A 33 27.47 -22.24 -6.68
C VAL A 33 26.08 -22.85 -6.86
N LYS A 34 25.66 -23.68 -5.90
CA LYS A 34 24.35 -24.35 -5.97
C LYS A 34 23.23 -23.31 -5.99
N ARG A 35 22.36 -23.42 -6.99
CA ARG A 35 21.20 -22.55 -7.18
C ARG A 35 19.90 -23.35 -7.25
N LEU A 36 18.81 -22.75 -6.80
CA LEU A 36 17.44 -23.24 -7.00
C LEU A 36 16.92 -22.84 -8.39
N LYS A 37 15.76 -23.36 -8.82
CA LYS A 37 15.17 -23.11 -10.16
C LYS A 37 15.04 -21.63 -10.53
N ASP A 38 14.82 -20.73 -9.56
CA ASP A 38 14.70 -19.29 -9.82
C ASP A 38 16.02 -18.52 -9.63
N GLY A 39 17.15 -19.23 -9.60
CA GLY A 39 18.46 -18.61 -9.45
C GLY A 39 18.85 -18.21 -8.02
N TYR A 40 18.05 -18.56 -7.00
CA TYR A 40 18.45 -18.31 -5.61
C TYR A 40 19.66 -19.15 -5.22
N THR A 41 20.69 -18.48 -4.73
CA THR A 41 21.90 -19.11 -4.19
C THR A 41 21.58 -19.85 -2.89
N VAL A 42 21.97 -21.12 -2.82
CA VAL A 42 21.81 -21.94 -1.61
C VAL A 42 22.91 -21.58 -0.60
N THR A 43 22.55 -20.84 0.43
CA THR A 43 23.45 -20.52 1.56
C THR A 43 23.44 -21.65 2.59
N GLY A 44 24.36 -21.64 3.58
CA GLY A 44 24.40 -22.66 4.63
C GLY A 44 23.09 -22.78 5.43
N ARG A 45 22.40 -21.65 5.68
CA ARG A 45 21.08 -21.63 6.33
C ARG A 45 20.01 -22.32 5.49
N VAL A 46 19.98 -22.04 4.18
CA VAL A 46 19.04 -22.66 3.23
C VAL A 46 19.34 -24.15 3.11
N LEU A 47 20.63 -24.53 3.04
CA LEU A 47 21.04 -25.93 2.98
C LEU A 47 20.62 -26.72 4.23
N GLY A 48 20.77 -26.14 5.42
CA GLY A 48 20.37 -26.78 6.67
C GLY A 48 18.86 -27.07 6.73
N HIS A 49 18.03 -26.12 6.31
CA HIS A 49 16.58 -26.33 6.24
C HIS A 49 16.18 -27.34 5.17
N LEU A 50 16.82 -27.31 3.99
CA LEU A 50 16.59 -28.31 2.95
C LEU A 50 16.91 -29.69 3.49
N ALA A 51 18.10 -29.88 4.06
CA ALA A 51 18.53 -31.15 4.61
C ALA A 51 17.54 -31.69 5.65
N LYS A 52 17.13 -30.84 6.61
CA LYS A 52 16.11 -31.21 7.60
C LYS A 52 14.79 -31.62 6.94
N THR A 53 14.26 -30.78 6.05
CA THR A 53 12.97 -31.04 5.37
C THR A 53 13.01 -32.33 4.55
N TYR A 54 14.09 -32.58 3.82
CA TYR A 54 14.29 -33.81 3.07
C TYR A 54 14.31 -35.03 4.00
N VAL A 55 15.09 -34.97 5.08
CA VAL A 55 15.22 -36.08 6.04
C VAL A 55 13.89 -36.35 6.76
N ASP A 56 13.18 -35.32 7.24
CA ASP A 56 11.88 -35.46 7.91
C ASP A 56 10.83 -36.06 6.96
N THR A 57 10.82 -35.64 5.69
CA THR A 57 9.88 -36.14 4.69
C THR A 57 10.15 -37.60 4.34
N ILE A 58 11.42 -37.97 4.13
CA ILE A 58 11.83 -39.36 3.88
C ILE A 58 11.50 -40.23 5.09
N SER A 59 11.78 -39.75 6.30
CA SER A 59 11.54 -40.48 7.54
C SER A 59 10.05 -40.72 7.82
N SER A 60 9.17 -39.84 7.31
CA SER A 60 7.72 -40.01 7.39
C SER A 60 7.14 -40.91 6.27
N GLY A 61 7.99 -41.48 5.41
CA GLY A 61 7.56 -42.34 4.29
C GLY A 61 7.00 -41.59 3.08
N SER A 62 7.09 -40.25 3.08
CA SER A 62 6.66 -39.40 1.98
C SER A 62 7.80 -39.12 0.99
N VAL A 63 7.45 -38.79 -0.26
CA VAL A 63 8.45 -38.42 -1.28
C VAL A 63 8.80 -36.94 -1.14
N PRO A 64 10.06 -36.58 -0.91
CA PRO A 64 10.42 -35.17 -0.80
C PRO A 64 10.41 -34.49 -2.16
N CYS A 65 9.75 -33.34 -2.22
CA CYS A 65 9.70 -32.49 -3.39
C CYS A 65 10.40 -31.15 -3.10
N LEU A 66 11.33 -30.77 -4.00
CA LEU A 66 12.13 -29.55 -3.85
C LEU A 66 11.24 -28.31 -3.78
N GLU A 67 10.19 -28.27 -4.60
CA GLU A 67 9.24 -27.14 -4.67
C GLU A 67 8.56 -26.89 -3.31
N ASN A 68 7.99 -27.92 -2.67
CA ASN A 68 7.29 -27.75 -1.39
C ASN A 68 8.26 -27.46 -0.25
N ALA A 69 9.47 -28.06 -0.28
CA ALA A 69 10.51 -27.73 0.69
C ALA A 69 10.89 -26.25 0.60
N VAL A 70 11.07 -25.72 -0.61
CA VAL A 70 11.41 -24.31 -0.83
C VAL A 70 10.27 -23.36 -0.44
N ILE A 71 9.00 -23.74 -0.69
CA ILE A 71 7.83 -22.95 -0.27
C ILE A 71 7.72 -22.91 1.26
N ALA A 72 7.78 -24.07 1.93
CA ALA A 72 7.69 -24.15 3.38
C ALA A 72 8.80 -23.35 4.08
N MET A 73 10.03 -23.41 3.54
CA MET A 73 11.14 -22.60 4.05
C MET A 73 10.92 -21.11 3.87
N ALA A 74 10.42 -20.66 2.70
CA ALA A 74 10.11 -19.26 2.47
C ALA A 74 9.09 -18.74 3.47
N MET A 75 8.05 -19.51 3.78
CA MET A 75 7.06 -19.14 4.81
C MET A 75 7.71 -18.98 6.19
N ILE A 76 8.52 -19.95 6.63
CA ILE A 76 9.16 -19.94 7.95
C ILE A 76 10.14 -18.76 8.09
N GLU A 77 11.02 -18.56 7.11
CA GLU A 77 12.04 -17.50 7.18
C GLU A 77 11.42 -16.11 7.04
N ASN A 78 10.38 -15.94 6.22
CA ASN A 78 9.68 -14.67 6.11
C ASN A 78 8.89 -14.33 7.38
N GLU A 79 8.25 -15.30 8.03
CA GLU A 79 7.59 -15.07 9.32
C GLU A 79 8.60 -14.67 10.40
N ALA A 80 9.76 -15.33 10.45
CA ALA A 80 10.84 -14.96 11.36
C ALA A 80 11.40 -13.57 11.05
N ALA A 81 11.53 -13.20 9.77
CA ALA A 81 11.98 -11.88 9.34
C ALA A 81 11.01 -10.78 9.79
N VAL A 82 9.68 -11.00 9.71
CA VAL A 82 8.68 -10.04 10.21
C VAL A 82 8.84 -9.82 11.71
N LYS A 83 9.05 -10.89 12.50
CA LYS A 83 9.26 -10.79 13.95
C LYS A 83 10.51 -9.96 14.29
N VAL A 84 11.60 -10.17 13.56
CA VAL A 84 12.84 -9.42 13.75
C VAL A 84 12.67 -7.95 13.38
N GLY A 85 12.06 -7.64 12.22
CA GLY A 85 11.79 -6.26 11.80
C GLY A 85 10.91 -5.52 12.81
N LEU A 86 9.83 -6.16 13.26
CA LEU A 86 8.89 -5.58 14.24
C LEU A 86 9.58 -5.30 15.58
N GLN A 87 10.42 -6.21 16.06
CA GLN A 87 11.18 -6.02 17.30
C GLN A 87 12.10 -4.80 17.21
N VAL A 88 12.77 -4.60 16.06
CA VAL A 88 13.62 -3.42 15.81
C VAL A 88 12.78 -2.15 15.89
N TYR A 89 11.64 -2.11 15.19
CA TYR A 89 10.72 -0.98 15.21
C TYR A 89 10.21 -0.66 16.63
N GLN A 90 9.69 -1.66 17.34
CA GLN A 90 9.17 -1.53 18.71
C GLN A 90 10.22 -1.00 19.67
N SER A 91 11.44 -1.53 19.61
CA SER A 91 12.53 -1.08 20.48
C SER A 91 12.96 0.36 20.22
N GLY A 92 12.87 0.84 18.98
CA GLY A 92 13.10 2.24 18.63
C GLY A 92 11.96 3.14 19.13
N MET A 93 10.72 2.71 18.93
CA MET A 93 9.52 3.44 19.35
C MET A 93 9.37 3.54 20.87
N GLU A 94 9.92 2.59 21.65
CA GLU A 94 9.94 2.70 23.12
C GLU A 94 10.98 3.72 23.60
N LYS A 95 12.13 3.86 22.92
CA LYS A 95 13.13 4.89 23.26
C LYS A 95 12.63 6.32 23.01
N LEU A 96 11.78 6.50 22.01
CA LEU A 96 11.11 7.78 21.73
C LEU A 96 10.19 8.23 22.86
N LYS A 97 9.68 7.29 23.68
CA LYS A 97 8.77 7.55 24.80
C LYS A 97 9.39 8.44 25.87
N ASP A 98 10.72 8.39 26.03
CA ASP A 98 11.45 9.18 27.02
C ASP A 98 11.64 10.64 26.60
N SER A 99 11.29 11.01 25.35
CA SER A 99 11.48 12.34 24.78
C SER A 99 10.19 13.16 24.64
N PHE A 100 9.07 12.69 25.17
CA PHE A 100 7.77 13.39 25.08
C PHE A 100 7.70 14.62 26.01
N PRO A 101 7.01 15.71 25.60
CA PRO A 101 6.17 15.86 24.41
C PRO A 101 6.96 16.32 23.15
N LEU A 102 6.68 15.70 22.00
CA LEU A 102 7.29 16.03 20.70
C LEU A 102 6.27 16.67 19.74
N GLU A 103 6.74 17.54 18.83
CA GLU A 103 5.90 18.05 17.74
C GLU A 103 5.65 16.95 16.69
N LEU A 104 4.49 17.02 16.01
CA LEU A 104 4.06 16.01 15.02
C LEU A 104 5.10 15.76 13.91
N LYS A 105 5.84 16.79 13.52
CA LYS A 105 6.90 16.74 12.51
C LYS A 105 8.09 15.88 12.96
N ASP A 106 8.44 15.93 14.24
CA ASP A 106 9.60 15.22 14.80
C ASP A 106 9.26 13.73 14.97
N VAL A 107 8.01 13.41 15.38
CA VAL A 107 7.49 12.05 15.45
C VAL A 107 7.44 11.36 14.08
N SER A 108 7.03 12.08 13.03
CA SER A 108 6.96 11.58 11.65
C SER A 108 8.35 11.24 11.09
N SER A 109 9.35 12.10 11.34
CA SER A 109 10.72 11.86 10.87
C SER A 109 11.38 10.63 11.52
N GLU A 110 11.15 10.44 12.82
CA GLU A 110 11.68 9.32 13.59
C GLU A 110 10.96 8.01 13.24
N HIS A 111 9.65 8.05 12.98
CA HIS A 111 8.90 6.92 12.44
C HIS A 111 9.49 6.45 11.11
N GLN A 112 9.74 7.38 10.17
CA GLN A 112 10.30 7.05 8.86
C GLN A 112 11.67 6.38 8.97
N HIS A 113 12.52 6.85 9.87
CA HIS A 113 13.83 6.27 10.13
C HIS A 113 13.74 4.86 10.75
N LEU A 114 12.87 4.66 11.74
CA LEU A 114 12.66 3.36 12.39
C LEU A 114 12.03 2.33 11.46
N SER A 115 11.06 2.73 10.64
CA SER A 115 10.44 1.87 9.62
C SER A 115 11.47 1.45 8.55
N SER A 116 12.34 2.37 8.12
CA SER A 116 13.44 2.05 7.19
C SER A 116 14.40 1.01 7.79
N THR A 117 14.77 1.18 9.06
CA THR A 117 15.69 0.26 9.76
C THR A 117 15.05 -1.13 9.95
N ALA A 118 13.76 -1.18 10.31
CA ALA A 118 13.00 -2.42 10.45
C ALA A 118 12.87 -3.17 9.11
N THR A 119 12.59 -2.45 8.03
CA THR A 119 12.54 -2.99 6.67
C THR A 119 13.89 -3.54 6.24
N GLN A 120 15.00 -2.85 6.53
CA GLN A 120 16.34 -3.34 6.22
C GLN A 120 16.68 -4.63 6.97
N ALA A 121 16.30 -4.71 8.26
CA ALA A 121 16.47 -5.92 9.07
C ALA A 121 15.63 -7.10 8.53
N PHE A 122 14.41 -6.84 8.08
CA PHE A 122 13.56 -7.81 7.39
C PHE A 122 14.21 -8.30 6.10
N MET A 123 14.61 -7.40 5.20
CA MET A 123 15.16 -7.74 3.88
C MET A 123 16.41 -8.62 3.98
N LYS A 124 17.27 -8.35 4.97
CA LYS A 124 18.49 -9.14 5.22
C LYS A 124 18.20 -10.61 5.59
N ARG A 125 17.00 -10.89 6.12
CA ARG A 125 16.60 -12.22 6.60
C ARG A 125 15.55 -12.90 5.73
N SER A 126 14.73 -12.13 5.03
CA SER A 126 13.65 -12.62 4.17
C SER A 126 14.17 -13.51 3.03
N PHE A 127 13.33 -14.45 2.58
CA PHE A 127 13.63 -15.37 1.50
C PHE A 127 12.37 -15.63 0.66
N ARG A 128 12.42 -15.35 -0.64
CA ARG A 128 11.31 -15.55 -1.60
C ARG A 128 9.95 -14.97 -1.13
N ASP A 129 9.92 -13.75 -0.59
CA ASP A 129 8.65 -13.01 -0.36
C ASP A 129 8.17 -12.34 -1.66
N THR A 130 7.98 -13.12 -2.72
CA THR A 130 7.68 -12.61 -4.08
C THR A 130 6.38 -11.81 -4.17
N ASP A 131 5.43 -12.08 -3.28
CA ASP A 131 4.12 -11.41 -3.26
C ASP A 131 4.11 -10.19 -2.31
N GLY A 132 5.24 -9.91 -1.64
CA GLY A 132 5.38 -8.85 -0.64
C GLY A 132 4.44 -9.00 0.56
N LYS A 133 3.88 -10.20 0.79
CA LYS A 133 2.85 -10.44 1.81
C LYS A 133 3.41 -10.22 3.21
N HIS A 134 4.64 -10.66 3.45
CA HIS A 134 5.26 -10.56 4.77
C HIS A 134 5.79 -9.15 5.01
N LEU A 135 6.31 -8.50 3.98
CA LEU A 135 6.66 -7.07 4.04
C LEU A 135 5.43 -6.20 4.36
N LYS A 136 4.31 -6.37 3.64
CA LYS A 136 3.05 -5.66 3.93
C LYS A 136 2.54 -5.95 5.34
N SER A 137 2.74 -7.18 5.84
CA SER A 137 2.38 -7.52 7.22
C SER A 137 3.26 -6.82 8.25
N LEU A 138 4.51 -6.46 7.92
CA LEU A 138 5.37 -5.66 8.79
C LEU A 138 4.87 -4.21 8.79
N GLU A 139 4.71 -3.60 7.62
CA GLU A 139 4.21 -2.22 7.45
C GLU A 139 2.85 -1.99 8.13
N ALA A 140 1.90 -2.92 7.98
CA ALA A 140 0.58 -2.82 8.61
C ALA A 140 0.62 -2.88 10.14
N LYS A 141 1.60 -3.61 10.71
CA LYS A 141 1.78 -3.69 12.17
C LYS A 141 2.46 -2.43 12.71
N GLU A 142 3.37 -1.83 11.94
CA GLU A 142 4.00 -0.55 12.27
C GLU A 142 2.98 0.60 12.34
N VAL A 143 2.08 0.69 11.34
CA VAL A 143 1.02 1.72 11.27
C VAL A 143 -0.04 1.55 12.36
N LEU A 144 -0.39 0.30 12.71
CA LEU A 144 -1.36 0.02 13.77
C LEU A 144 -0.85 0.42 15.17
N GLU A 145 0.44 0.23 15.45
CA GLU A 145 1.04 0.67 16.72
C GLU A 145 1.09 2.20 16.85
N GLU A 146 1.35 2.90 15.75
CA GLU A 146 1.33 4.37 15.70
C GLU A 146 -0.09 4.92 15.95
N PHE A 147 -1.10 4.34 15.28
CA PHE A 147 -2.51 4.72 15.46
C PHE A 147 -3.00 4.56 16.91
N LEU A 148 -2.56 3.50 17.61
CA LEU A 148 -2.91 3.25 19.00
C LEU A 148 -2.24 4.23 19.98
N LYS A 149 -1.00 4.69 19.69
CA LYS A 149 -0.32 5.71 20.49
C LYS A 149 -0.92 7.10 20.29
N GLN A 150 -1.29 7.46 19.05
CA GLN A 150 -1.89 8.76 18.75
C GLN A 150 -3.27 8.94 19.41
N LYS A 151 -4.06 7.87 19.53
CA LYS A 151 -5.34 7.86 20.27
C LYS A 151 -5.20 7.98 21.80
N SER A 152 -4.01 7.74 22.37
CA SER A 152 -3.75 7.91 23.81
C SER A 152 -3.49 9.36 24.21
N VAL A 153 -3.24 10.27 23.25
CA VAL A 153 -2.89 11.68 23.52
C VAL A 153 -4.09 12.62 23.32
N ASP A 154 -5.14 12.18 22.63
CA ASP A 154 -6.32 13.00 22.28
C ASP A 154 -7.44 13.06 23.34
N SER A 155 -7.20 12.61 24.58
CA SER A 155 -8.21 12.66 25.65
C SER A 155 -8.07 13.88 26.59
N LYS A 156 -7.15 14.82 26.33
CA LYS A 156 -6.87 15.91 27.31
C LYS A 156 -6.70 17.34 26.76
N ALA A 157 -7.17 17.66 25.56
CA ALA A 157 -6.95 18.98 24.97
C ALA A 157 -8.19 19.60 24.28
N ILE A 158 -9.35 19.60 24.93
CA ILE A 158 -10.50 20.43 24.49
C ILE A 158 -11.15 21.05 25.72
N LEU A 159 -10.83 22.31 26.01
CA LEU A 159 -11.70 23.28 26.69
C LEU A 159 -11.01 24.66 26.71
N GLN A 160 -11.80 25.70 26.41
CA GLN A 160 -11.56 27.15 26.50
C GLN A 160 -11.09 27.86 25.21
N VAL A 161 -11.66 29.00 24.80
CA VAL A 161 -12.70 29.87 25.36
C VAL A 161 -13.31 30.73 24.24
N ASP A 162 -14.58 31.06 24.47
CA ASP A 162 -15.50 31.86 23.68
C ASP A 162 -15.24 33.39 23.77
N LYS A 163 -15.97 34.18 22.94
CA LYS A 163 -16.70 35.44 23.28
C LYS A 163 -16.51 36.67 22.35
N LYS A 164 -17.49 36.79 21.42
CA LYS A 164 -18.33 37.93 20.91
C LYS A 164 -17.75 39.29 20.44
N LEU A 165 -18.26 39.79 19.29
CA LEU A 165 -18.67 41.21 19.07
C LEU A 165 -19.67 41.47 17.88
N THR A 166 -20.74 42.25 18.20
CA THR A 166 -21.59 43.24 17.45
C THR A 166 -22.32 42.96 16.11
N VAL A 167 -23.61 43.38 16.03
CA VAL A 167 -24.73 42.85 15.18
C VAL A 167 -24.98 43.46 13.77
N LYS A 168 -24.57 44.69 13.40
CA LYS A 168 -24.85 45.22 12.03
C LYS A 168 -23.64 45.26 11.08
N GLU A 169 -22.43 45.46 11.60
CA GLU A 169 -21.21 45.07 10.90
C GLU A 169 -21.08 43.54 10.83
N LYS A 170 -21.71 42.82 11.78
CA LYS A 170 -21.86 41.36 11.75
C LYS A 170 -22.46 40.85 10.46
N LYS A 171 -23.44 41.51 9.84
CA LYS A 171 -24.11 40.90 8.68
C LYS A 171 -23.26 40.98 7.40
N ILE A 172 -22.51 42.07 7.22
CA ILE A 172 -21.53 42.22 6.11
C ILE A 172 -20.24 41.44 6.43
N ARG A 173 -19.79 41.42 7.69
CA ARG A 173 -18.62 40.64 8.12
C ARG A 173 -18.94 39.15 8.09
N GLU A 174 -20.12 38.70 8.54
CA GLU A 174 -20.63 37.31 8.38
C GLU A 174 -20.79 36.94 6.91
N GLN A 175 -21.30 37.82 6.04
CA GLN A 175 -21.38 37.50 4.61
C GLN A 175 -20.01 37.45 3.96
N LYS A 176 -19.10 38.39 4.26
CA LYS A 176 -17.70 38.35 3.77
C LYS A 176 -16.92 37.16 4.34
N GLU A 177 -17.17 36.78 5.59
CA GLU A 177 -16.57 35.65 6.28
C GLU A 177 -17.14 34.33 5.74
N LYS A 178 -18.45 34.24 5.49
CA LYS A 178 -19.07 33.12 4.74
C LYS A 178 -18.52 33.00 3.32
N VAL A 179 -18.35 34.10 2.59
CA VAL A 179 -17.74 34.10 1.24
C VAL A 179 -16.26 33.71 1.31
N SER A 180 -15.53 34.18 2.33
CA SER A 180 -14.13 33.80 2.56
C SER A 180 -13.98 32.31 2.90
N LEU A 181 -14.87 31.80 3.75
CA LEU A 181 -14.92 30.38 4.12
C LEU A 181 -15.29 29.51 2.91
N LEU A 182 -16.30 29.89 2.14
CA LEU A 182 -16.68 29.20 0.90
C LEU A 182 -15.54 29.24 -0.14
N LYS A 183 -14.84 30.37 -0.27
CA LYS A 183 -13.69 30.49 -1.17
C LYS A 183 -12.53 29.60 -0.71
N GLN A 184 -12.26 29.54 0.59
CA GLN A 184 -11.25 28.66 1.18
C GLN A 184 -11.61 27.19 0.97
N GLU A 185 -12.90 26.84 1.10
CA GLU A 185 -13.41 25.48 0.88
C GLU A 185 -13.37 25.07 -0.60
N ILE A 186 -13.69 25.99 -1.52
CA ILE A 186 -13.52 25.77 -2.98
C ILE A 186 -12.05 25.55 -3.33
N GLU A 187 -11.13 26.36 -2.80
CA GLU A 187 -9.70 26.20 -3.07
C GLU A 187 -9.15 24.90 -2.47
N ALA A 188 -9.57 24.56 -1.24
CA ALA A 188 -9.21 23.28 -0.61
C ALA A 188 -9.72 22.08 -1.40
N ASN A 189 -10.93 22.15 -1.95
CA ASN A 189 -11.49 21.09 -2.79
C ASN A 189 -10.80 20.99 -4.16
N LYS A 190 -10.43 22.13 -4.75
CA LYS A 190 -9.65 22.17 -5.99
C LYS A 190 -8.26 21.57 -5.80
N GLU A 191 -7.63 21.84 -4.66
CA GLU A 191 -6.34 21.23 -4.30
C GLU A 191 -6.48 19.73 -4.08
N LYS A 192 -7.52 19.27 -3.36
CA LYS A 192 -7.81 17.83 -3.22
C LYS A 192 -8.06 17.14 -4.56
N GLN A 193 -8.77 17.80 -5.48
CA GLN A 193 -8.98 17.30 -6.85
C GLN A 193 -7.65 17.13 -7.58
N ARG A 194 -6.76 18.14 -7.51
CA ARG A 194 -5.44 18.10 -8.15
C ARG A 194 -4.56 16.99 -7.57
N GLN A 195 -4.51 16.87 -6.24
CA GLN A 195 -3.76 15.81 -5.56
C GLN A 195 -4.25 14.42 -5.94
N LEU A 196 -5.56 14.24 -6.13
CA LEU A 196 -6.12 12.98 -6.59
C LEU A 196 -5.74 12.67 -8.04
N GLU A 197 -5.81 13.66 -8.93
CA GLU A 197 -5.41 13.50 -10.34
C GLU A 197 -3.93 13.16 -10.48
N GLU A 198 -3.06 13.84 -9.73
CA GLU A 198 -1.64 13.51 -9.65
C GLU A 198 -1.41 12.09 -9.13
N LYS A 199 -2.16 11.66 -8.11
CA LYS A 199 -2.09 10.31 -7.58
C LYS A 199 -2.55 9.25 -8.59
N MET A 200 -3.62 9.51 -9.34
CA MET A 200 -4.11 8.59 -10.37
C MET A 200 -3.11 8.45 -11.52
N GLU A 201 -2.48 9.55 -11.94
CA GLU A 201 -1.48 9.52 -13.00
C GLU A 201 -0.19 8.83 -12.56
N ALA A 202 0.26 9.11 -11.33
CA ALA A 202 1.40 8.41 -10.75
C ALA A 202 1.15 6.89 -10.64
N GLU A 203 -0.06 6.48 -10.24
CA GLU A 203 -0.45 5.07 -10.21
C GLU A 203 -0.50 4.44 -11.61
N ARG A 204 -1.01 5.16 -12.62
CA ARG A 204 -0.97 4.69 -14.02
C ARG A 204 0.46 4.45 -14.50
N GLN A 205 1.34 5.42 -14.31
CA GLN A 205 2.74 5.31 -14.72
C GLN A 205 3.46 4.18 -13.98
N SER A 206 3.21 4.05 -12.67
CA SER A 206 3.71 2.97 -11.83
C SER A 206 3.23 1.59 -12.33
N ASN A 207 1.95 1.47 -12.69
CA ASN A 207 1.41 0.23 -13.20
C ASN A 207 1.90 -0.09 -14.62
N GLU A 208 1.98 0.89 -15.52
CA GLU A 208 2.55 0.70 -16.86
C GLU A 208 3.99 0.19 -16.80
N GLU A 209 4.81 0.77 -15.93
CA GLU A 209 6.19 0.33 -15.74
C GLU A 209 6.25 -1.08 -15.11
N ARG A 210 5.40 -1.38 -14.13
CA ARG A 210 5.26 -2.74 -13.57
C ARG A 210 4.88 -3.76 -14.65
N MET A 211 3.97 -3.39 -15.55
CA MET A 211 3.54 -4.25 -16.67
C MET A 211 4.66 -4.45 -17.70
N ARG A 212 5.44 -3.41 -17.99
CA ARG A 212 6.64 -3.50 -18.85
C ARG A 212 7.68 -4.45 -18.25
N GLN A 213 8.03 -4.27 -16.98
CA GLN A 213 8.98 -5.12 -16.28
C GLN A 213 8.52 -6.59 -16.22
N MET A 214 7.22 -6.80 -15.98
CA MET A 214 6.65 -8.14 -15.97
C MET A 214 6.78 -8.81 -17.35
N LYS A 215 6.47 -8.08 -18.43
CA LYS A 215 6.61 -8.56 -19.81
C LYS A 215 8.06 -8.89 -20.16
N GLU A 216 9.00 -7.99 -19.90
CA GLU A 216 10.42 -8.20 -20.18
C GLU A 216 10.99 -9.41 -19.44
N LYS A 217 10.67 -9.55 -18.15
CA LYS A 217 11.13 -10.68 -17.35
C LYS A 217 10.60 -12.01 -17.90
N MET A 218 9.36 -12.04 -18.35
CA MET A 218 8.75 -13.23 -18.91
C MET A 218 9.29 -13.57 -20.29
N ASP A 219 9.51 -12.58 -21.16
CA ASP A 219 10.16 -12.78 -22.45
C ASP A 219 11.57 -13.36 -22.26
N GLU A 220 12.31 -12.89 -21.26
CA GLU A 220 13.63 -13.42 -20.89
C GLU A 220 13.56 -14.85 -20.32
N GLU A 221 12.59 -15.14 -19.43
CA GLU A 221 12.37 -16.51 -18.93
C GLU A 221 12.00 -17.50 -20.03
N MET A 222 11.16 -17.08 -20.99
CA MET A 222 10.81 -17.89 -22.15
C MET A 222 12.01 -18.12 -23.07
N ARG A 223 12.84 -17.10 -23.28
CA ARG A 223 14.09 -17.22 -24.05
C ARG A 223 15.02 -18.25 -23.42
N LEU A 224 15.27 -18.16 -22.11
CA LEU A 224 16.14 -19.09 -21.39
C LEU A 224 15.62 -20.54 -21.43
N GLN A 225 14.29 -20.73 -21.35
CA GLN A 225 13.67 -22.06 -21.47
C GLN A 225 13.80 -22.64 -22.87
N ARG A 226 13.60 -21.83 -23.92
CA ARG A 226 13.83 -22.25 -25.31
C ARG A 226 15.29 -22.67 -25.52
N GLU A 227 16.25 -21.90 -25.03
CA GLU A 227 17.68 -22.21 -25.12
C GLU A 227 18.06 -23.48 -24.34
N GLU A 228 17.43 -23.73 -23.20
CA GLU A 228 17.64 -24.98 -22.46
C GLU A 228 17.04 -26.19 -23.20
N ALA A 229 15.85 -26.05 -23.76
CA ALA A 229 15.21 -27.09 -24.57
C ALA A 229 16.01 -27.40 -25.83
N GLU A 230 16.55 -26.38 -26.50
CA GLU A 230 17.42 -26.53 -27.67
C GLU A 230 18.73 -27.23 -27.30
N ARG A 231 19.40 -26.83 -26.21
CA ARG A 231 20.60 -27.53 -25.72
C ARG A 231 20.33 -28.99 -25.36
N ALA A 232 19.18 -29.29 -24.78
CA ALA A 232 18.76 -30.67 -24.53
C ALA A 232 18.53 -31.45 -25.82
N MET A 233 17.96 -30.80 -26.84
CA MET A 233 17.75 -31.36 -28.17
C MET A 233 19.05 -31.70 -28.88
N ASP A 234 20.02 -30.79 -28.86
CA ASP A 234 21.33 -30.97 -29.48
C ASP A 234 22.10 -32.13 -28.86
N ARG A 235 22.01 -32.30 -27.53
CA ARG A 235 22.57 -33.48 -26.84
C ARG A 235 21.97 -34.78 -27.36
N LYS A 236 20.63 -34.85 -27.45
CA LYS A 236 19.93 -36.03 -27.99
C LYS A 236 20.24 -36.28 -29.47
N LEU A 237 20.45 -35.23 -30.26
CA LEU A 237 20.83 -35.36 -31.66
C LEU A 237 22.22 -35.98 -31.82
N ARG A 238 23.19 -35.55 -30.99
CA ARG A 238 24.54 -36.14 -30.94
C ARG A 238 24.50 -37.61 -30.52
N GLU A 239 23.76 -37.94 -29.46
CA GLU A 239 23.58 -39.33 -29.02
C GLU A 239 22.93 -40.21 -30.09
N GLN A 240 21.92 -39.69 -30.80
CA GLN A 240 21.33 -40.39 -31.94
C GLN A 240 22.37 -40.65 -33.03
N THR A 241 23.19 -39.64 -33.36
CA THR A 241 24.24 -39.76 -34.38
C THR A 241 25.26 -40.84 -34.00
N ASP A 242 25.69 -40.88 -32.74
CA ASP A 242 26.61 -41.90 -32.23
C ASP A 242 26.02 -43.32 -32.30
N LEU A 243 24.73 -43.46 -31.98
CA LEU A 243 24.02 -44.74 -32.08
C LEU A 243 23.93 -45.22 -33.53
N MET A 244 23.70 -44.30 -34.47
CA MET A 244 23.69 -44.62 -35.90
C MET A 244 25.07 -45.04 -36.41
N GLN A 245 26.14 -44.35 -36.01
CA GLN A 245 27.52 -44.71 -36.36
C GLN A 245 27.91 -46.09 -35.81
N LYS A 246 27.46 -46.44 -34.60
CA LYS A 246 27.69 -47.75 -33.98
C LYS A 246 26.78 -48.87 -34.52
N GLY A 247 25.88 -48.57 -35.48
CA GLY A 247 25.02 -49.55 -36.13
C GLY A 247 23.72 -49.89 -35.38
N PHE A 248 23.41 -49.22 -34.26
CA PHE A 248 22.20 -49.49 -33.46
C PHE A 248 20.95 -48.78 -33.99
N LYS A 249 20.49 -49.17 -35.19
CA LYS A 249 19.37 -48.52 -35.91
C LYS A 249 18.07 -48.44 -35.09
N GLU A 250 17.62 -49.55 -34.49
CA GLU A 250 16.38 -49.56 -33.69
C GLU A 250 16.43 -48.60 -32.50
N LYS A 251 17.58 -48.50 -31.81
CA LYS A 251 17.75 -47.58 -30.68
C LYS A 251 17.73 -46.12 -31.16
N ALA A 252 18.36 -45.84 -32.31
CA ALA A 252 18.33 -44.52 -32.93
C ALA A 252 16.91 -44.11 -33.34
N ASP A 253 16.09 -45.03 -33.84
CA ASP A 253 14.70 -44.78 -34.23
C ASP A 253 13.77 -44.52 -33.03
N ARG A 254 13.92 -45.28 -31.93
CA ARG A 254 13.20 -44.98 -30.68
C ARG A 254 13.58 -43.60 -30.13
N MET A 255 14.87 -43.28 -30.10
CA MET A 255 15.35 -41.97 -29.68
C MET A 255 14.79 -40.84 -30.57
N ARG A 256 14.61 -41.11 -31.88
CA ARG A 256 13.95 -40.18 -32.81
C ARG A 256 12.50 -39.90 -32.43
N GLN A 257 11.76 -40.93 -32.05
CA GLN A 257 10.37 -40.80 -31.59
C GLN A 257 10.30 -39.98 -30.29
N GLU A 258 11.19 -40.26 -29.33
CA GLU A 258 11.29 -39.49 -28.09
C GLU A 258 11.61 -38.02 -28.34
N MET A 259 12.51 -37.71 -29.29
CA MET A 259 12.81 -36.32 -29.66
C MET A 259 11.61 -35.60 -30.28
N ARG A 260 10.79 -36.30 -31.09
CA ARG A 260 9.56 -35.72 -31.65
C ARG A 260 8.56 -35.40 -30.55
N GLU A 261 8.36 -36.31 -29.62
CA GLU A 261 7.46 -36.11 -28.49
C GLU A 261 7.97 -35.00 -27.55
N PHE A 262 9.28 -34.93 -27.32
CA PHE A 262 9.90 -33.86 -26.55
C PHE A 262 9.72 -32.49 -27.24
N ARG A 263 9.93 -32.39 -28.56
CA ARG A 263 9.62 -31.16 -29.33
C ARG A 263 8.16 -30.73 -29.15
N ARG A 264 7.23 -31.68 -29.30
CA ARG A 264 5.79 -31.43 -29.17
C ARG A 264 5.46 -30.88 -27.77
N ARG A 265 5.94 -31.54 -26.72
CA ARG A 265 5.73 -31.11 -25.32
C ARG A 265 6.37 -29.76 -25.02
N SER A 266 7.54 -29.47 -25.59
CA SER A 266 8.21 -28.18 -25.40
C SER A 266 7.39 -27.03 -26.01
N ILE A 267 6.89 -27.20 -27.24
CA ILE A 267 6.03 -26.21 -27.91
C ILE A 267 4.71 -26.04 -27.15
N GLU A 268 4.11 -27.14 -26.69
CA GLU A 268 2.88 -27.10 -25.91
C GLU A 268 3.05 -26.38 -24.57
N ALA A 269 4.12 -26.68 -23.83
CA ALA A 269 4.45 -26.01 -22.58
C ALA A 269 4.68 -24.50 -22.78
N GLU A 270 5.39 -24.13 -23.84
CA GLU A 270 5.64 -22.73 -24.20
C GLU A 270 4.34 -21.99 -24.54
N ASN A 271 3.48 -22.58 -25.38
CA ASN A 271 2.18 -22.01 -25.73
C ASN A 271 1.27 -21.87 -24.50
N ASN A 272 1.26 -22.86 -23.61
CA ASN A 272 0.46 -22.82 -22.38
C ASN A 272 0.96 -21.71 -21.45
N ARG A 273 2.27 -21.56 -21.29
CA ARG A 273 2.88 -20.51 -20.47
C ARG A 273 2.63 -19.12 -21.05
N ALA A 274 2.69 -18.97 -22.38
CA ALA A 274 2.35 -17.72 -23.06
C ALA A 274 0.88 -17.33 -22.83
N LYS A 275 -0.06 -18.30 -22.91
CA LYS A 275 -1.49 -18.06 -22.63
C LYS A 275 -1.74 -17.67 -21.18
N GLU A 276 -1.13 -18.40 -20.23
CA GLU A 276 -1.28 -18.14 -18.79
C GLU A 276 -0.78 -16.74 -18.46
N PHE A 277 0.35 -16.33 -19.03
CA PHE A 277 0.89 -15.00 -18.82
C PHE A 277 0.05 -13.88 -19.46
N ALA A 278 -0.45 -14.09 -20.68
CA ALA A 278 -1.36 -13.13 -21.30
C ALA A 278 -2.60 -12.89 -20.42
N LEU A 279 -3.14 -13.95 -19.82
CA LEU A 279 -4.26 -13.89 -18.89
C LEU A 279 -3.88 -13.14 -17.59
N ILE A 280 -2.67 -13.35 -17.05
CA ILE A 280 -2.20 -12.62 -15.87
C ILE A 280 -2.06 -11.12 -16.17
N LEU A 281 -1.50 -10.76 -17.32
CA LEU A 281 -1.35 -9.36 -17.73
C LEU A 281 -2.72 -8.69 -17.86
N GLU A 282 -3.65 -9.33 -18.56
CA GLU A 282 -5.01 -8.83 -18.75
C GLU A 282 -5.73 -8.64 -17.42
N ASN A 283 -5.68 -9.63 -16.53
CA ASN A 283 -6.31 -9.54 -15.20
C ASN A 283 -5.68 -8.49 -14.30
N THR A 284 -4.38 -8.22 -14.44
CA THR A 284 -3.68 -7.22 -13.65
C THR A 284 -4.01 -5.82 -14.14
N ASN A 285 -4.05 -5.60 -15.45
CA ASN A 285 -4.55 -4.36 -16.04
C ASN A 285 -6.00 -4.08 -15.66
N ARG A 286 -6.89 -5.07 -15.81
CA ARG A 286 -8.30 -4.92 -15.43
C ARG A 286 -8.47 -4.52 -13.96
N ARG A 287 -7.75 -5.18 -13.03
CA ARG A 287 -7.80 -4.83 -11.60
C ARG A 287 -7.32 -3.41 -11.35
N HIS A 288 -6.24 -2.99 -12.01
CA HIS A 288 -5.73 -1.64 -11.86
C HIS A 288 -6.71 -0.58 -12.41
N GLU A 289 -7.34 -0.86 -13.56
CA GLU A 289 -8.39 0.00 -14.11
C GLU A 289 -9.59 0.10 -13.15
N GLU A 290 -9.99 -1.01 -12.51
CA GLU A 290 -11.03 -1.05 -11.49
C GLU A 290 -10.65 -0.24 -10.23
N GLU A 291 -9.40 -0.32 -9.78
CA GLU A 291 -8.89 0.46 -8.65
C GLU A 291 -8.91 1.97 -8.93
N ILE A 292 -8.46 2.39 -10.13
CA ILE A 292 -8.54 3.79 -10.55
C ILE A 292 -10.01 4.23 -10.66
N ALA A 293 -10.88 3.42 -11.24
CA ALA A 293 -12.31 3.73 -11.36
C ALA A 293 -12.99 3.88 -10.00
N LEU A 294 -12.66 3.00 -9.03
CA LEU A 294 -13.16 3.08 -7.66
C LEU A 294 -12.67 4.35 -6.95
N MET A 295 -11.41 4.73 -7.17
CA MET A 295 -10.86 5.98 -6.63
C MET A 295 -11.60 7.21 -7.19
N MET A 296 -11.90 7.21 -8.49
CA MET A 296 -12.71 8.26 -9.11
C MET A 296 -14.14 8.30 -8.56
N GLN A 297 -14.75 7.14 -8.32
CA GLN A 297 -16.10 7.05 -7.76
C GLN A 297 -16.16 7.58 -6.33
N ASN A 298 -15.27 7.12 -5.45
CA ASN A 298 -15.21 7.60 -4.06
C ASN A 298 -15.04 9.11 -3.99
N HIS A 299 -14.20 9.68 -4.85
CA HIS A 299 -14.01 11.12 -4.90
C HIS A 299 -15.25 11.86 -5.39
N ARG A 300 -15.93 11.35 -6.43
CA ARG A 300 -17.21 11.91 -6.90
C ARG A 300 -18.26 11.91 -5.79
N GLU A 301 -18.36 10.82 -5.03
CA GLU A 301 -19.29 10.71 -3.90
C GLU A 301 -18.95 11.69 -2.77
N GLN A 302 -17.68 11.86 -2.43
CA GLN A 302 -17.23 12.88 -1.47
C GLN A 302 -17.59 14.30 -1.94
N MET A 303 -17.37 14.61 -3.23
CA MET A 303 -17.72 15.90 -3.81
C MET A 303 -19.24 16.15 -3.85
N MET A 304 -20.04 15.11 -4.13
CA MET A 304 -21.50 15.17 -4.08
C MET A 304 -22.03 15.35 -2.64
N ALA A 305 -21.47 14.64 -1.67
CA ALA A 305 -21.82 14.77 -0.26
C ALA A 305 -21.51 16.18 0.27
N MET A 306 -20.38 16.76 -0.15
CA MET A 306 -20.01 18.13 0.20
C MET A 306 -20.94 19.15 -0.45
N ARG A 307 -21.27 19.01 -1.75
CA ARG A 307 -22.26 19.84 -2.44
C ARG A 307 -23.65 19.74 -1.79
N SER A 308 -24.09 18.56 -1.40
CA SER A 308 -25.36 18.32 -0.70
C SER A 308 -25.41 19.00 0.67
N THR A 309 -24.28 18.98 1.40
CA THR A 309 -24.13 19.69 2.68
C THR A 309 -24.23 21.20 2.47
N VAL A 310 -23.52 21.76 1.48
CA VAL A 310 -23.58 23.18 1.11
C VAL A 310 -25.01 23.59 0.69
N ILE A 311 -25.72 22.75 -0.07
CA ILE A 311 -27.11 22.98 -0.50
C ILE A 311 -28.10 22.90 0.69
N ARG A 312 -27.89 21.99 1.65
CA ARG A 312 -28.69 21.93 2.89
C ARG A 312 -28.48 23.18 3.75
N PHE A 313 -27.26 23.70 3.82
CA PHE A 313 -26.96 24.95 4.53
C PHE A 313 -27.61 26.18 3.87
N THR A 314 -27.67 26.23 2.53
CA THR A 314 -28.37 27.32 1.83
C THR A 314 -29.89 27.23 1.95
N LEU A 315 -30.48 26.03 1.86
CA LEU A 315 -31.93 25.82 2.03
C LEU A 315 -32.40 26.07 3.47
N LEU A 316 -31.67 25.61 4.50
CA LEU A 316 -32.00 25.95 5.89
C LEU A 316 -31.85 27.44 6.17
N GLY A 317 -30.87 28.10 5.53
CA GLY A 317 -30.68 29.55 5.61
C GLY A 317 -31.88 30.35 5.07
N CYS A 318 -32.41 29.95 3.91
CA CYS A 318 -33.61 30.57 3.33
C CYS A 318 -34.88 30.32 4.16
N CYS A 319 -35.04 29.12 4.75
CA CYS A 319 -36.19 28.85 5.64
C CYS A 319 -36.16 29.67 6.94
N LEU A 320 -34.97 29.94 7.50
CA LEU A 320 -34.81 30.80 8.66
C LEU A 320 -35.08 32.28 8.34
N GLU A 321 -34.74 32.77 7.14
CA GLU A 321 -35.08 34.14 6.72
C GLU A 321 -36.60 34.35 6.58
N LEU A 322 -37.31 33.39 5.98
CA LEU A 322 -38.79 33.42 5.91
C LEU A 322 -39.45 33.32 7.30
N TYR A 323 -38.89 32.51 8.21
CA TYR A 323 -39.42 32.37 9.57
C TYR A 323 -39.16 33.63 10.42
N VAL A 324 -38.02 34.29 10.22
CA VAL A 324 -37.69 35.57 10.88
C VAL A 324 -38.50 36.72 10.28
N GLU A 325 -38.78 36.77 8.98
CA GLU A 325 -39.69 37.76 8.39
C GLU A 325 -41.13 37.60 8.91
N LEU A 326 -41.64 36.36 9.01
CA LEU A 326 -42.96 36.09 9.62
C LEU A 326 -43.01 36.46 11.11
N LEU A 327 -41.94 36.16 11.87
CA LEU A 327 -41.84 36.52 13.29
C LEU A 327 -41.70 38.03 13.49
N VAL A 328 -40.98 38.73 12.62
CA VAL A 328 -40.87 40.19 12.66
C VAL A 328 -42.21 40.83 12.34
N GLN A 329 -42.96 40.35 11.35
CA GLN A 329 -44.34 40.80 11.10
C GLN A 329 -45.27 40.56 12.31
N CYS A 330 -45.19 39.39 12.95
CA CYS A 330 -45.98 39.09 14.16
C CYS A 330 -45.59 39.95 15.38
N VAL A 331 -44.33 40.38 15.50
CA VAL A 331 -43.86 41.20 16.63
C VAL A 331 -44.07 42.70 16.39
N THR A 332 -44.05 43.17 15.14
CA THR A 332 -44.31 44.58 14.81
C THR A 332 -45.79 44.96 14.84
N GLU A 333 -46.70 44.00 14.62
CA GLU A 333 -48.13 44.20 14.82
C GLU A 333 -48.54 43.72 16.22
N ASN A 334 -48.10 44.44 17.26
CA ASN A 334 -48.53 44.19 18.62
C ASN A 334 -49.85 44.93 18.90
N PRO A 335 -51.03 44.26 18.93
CA PRO A 335 -52.33 44.91 19.12
C PRO A 335 -52.45 45.63 20.48
N MET A 336 -51.67 45.22 21.50
CA MET A 336 -51.65 45.88 22.82
C MET A 336 -50.97 47.25 22.80
N ALA A 337 -50.02 47.49 21.88
CA ALA A 337 -49.34 48.78 21.78
C ALA A 337 -50.27 49.90 21.25
N ARG A 338 -51.22 49.57 20.35
CA ARG A 338 -52.25 50.53 19.89
C ARG A 338 -53.26 50.88 20.99
N ILE A 339 -53.62 49.92 21.85
CA ILE A 339 -54.56 50.14 22.96
C ILE A 339 -53.94 51.03 24.05
N MET A 340 -52.65 50.82 24.38
CA MET A 340 -51.96 51.66 25.36
C MET A 340 -51.72 53.09 24.89
N GLN A 341 -51.46 53.31 23.59
CA GLN A 341 -51.29 54.66 23.03
C GLN A 341 -52.60 55.47 23.11
N HIS A 342 -53.73 54.84 22.81
CA HIS A 342 -55.04 55.49 22.88
C HIS A 342 -55.48 55.78 24.34
N HIS A 343 -55.12 54.90 25.28
CA HIS A 343 -55.36 55.13 26.72
C HIS A 343 -54.50 56.26 27.29
N LYS A 344 -53.27 56.44 26.77
CA LYS A 344 -52.36 57.53 27.14
C LYS A 344 -52.84 58.89 26.64
N GLU A 345 -53.43 58.96 25.44
CA GLU A 345 -54.04 60.19 24.90
C GLU A 345 -55.31 60.59 25.66
N LEU A 346 -56.15 59.62 26.04
CA LEU A 346 -57.34 59.85 26.88
C LEU A 346 -56.99 60.35 28.29
N MET A 347 -55.93 59.82 28.92
CA MET A 347 -55.48 60.27 30.24
C MET A 347 -54.87 61.68 30.23
N MET A 348 -54.23 62.10 29.14
CA MET A 348 -53.69 63.45 28.98
C MET A 348 -54.78 64.51 28.75
N ALA A 349 -55.95 64.12 28.22
CA ALA A 349 -57.09 65.02 28.03
C ALA A 349 -57.90 65.27 29.31
N ILE A 350 -57.79 64.41 30.33
CA ILE A 350 -58.55 64.50 31.59
C ILE A 350 -57.81 65.31 32.68
N PHE A 351 -56.47 65.44 32.59
CA PHE A 351 -55.64 65.99 33.67
C PHE A 351 -54.98 67.35 33.41
N THR A 352 -55.39 68.10 32.38
CA THR A 352 -54.98 69.51 32.22
C THR A 352 -55.88 70.44 33.07
N PRO A 353 -55.33 71.19 34.05
CA PRO A 353 -56.12 72.08 34.88
C PRO A 353 -56.64 73.28 34.09
N ARG A 354 -57.95 73.53 34.17
CA ARG A 354 -58.57 74.82 33.85
C ARG A 354 -58.00 75.89 34.79
N VAL A 355 -57.33 76.90 34.25
CA VAL A 355 -57.12 78.18 34.95
C VAL A 355 -58.03 79.22 34.30
N HIS A 356 -58.97 79.72 35.09
CA HIS A 356 -59.85 80.84 34.76
C HIS A 356 -59.11 82.19 34.80
N SER A 357 -59.59 83.11 33.96
CA SER A 357 -59.34 84.55 33.81
C SER A 357 -59.70 85.38 35.06
N PRO A 358 -59.36 86.69 35.13
CA PRO A 358 -60.17 87.80 34.53
C PRO A 358 -59.30 88.84 33.77
N GLU A 359 -59.73 89.41 32.62
CA GLU A 359 -60.61 90.60 32.45
C GLU A 359 -60.10 91.84 33.20
N GLU A 360 -60.04 93.08 32.71
CA GLU A 360 -60.44 93.76 31.47
C GLU A 360 -59.95 95.23 31.58
N CYS A 361 -60.09 96.01 30.50
CA CYS A 361 -60.13 97.49 30.44
C CYS A 361 -58.77 98.25 30.54
N CYS A 362 -58.51 99.37 29.84
CA CYS A 362 -59.29 100.17 28.90
C CYS A 362 -58.44 101.34 28.35
N ILE A 363 -58.72 101.77 27.10
CA ILE A 363 -58.67 103.14 26.53
C ILE A 363 -57.24 103.70 26.25
N SER A 364 -56.90 104.24 25.06
CA SER A 364 -57.66 105.10 24.14
C SER A 364 -57.35 104.90 22.67
#